data_AF-A0A2N2R2E2-F1
#
_entry.id   AF-A0A2N2R2E2-F1
#
_cell.length_a   1.000
_cell.length_b   1.000
_cell.length_c   1.000
_cell.angle_alpha   90.00
_cell.angle_beta   90.00
_cell.angle_gamma   90.00
#
_symmetry.space_group_name_H-M   'P 1'
#
loop_
_entity.id
_entity.type
_entity.pdbx_description
1 polymer ?
#
loop_
_entity_poly.entity_id
_entity_poly.type
_entity_poly.pdbx_seq_one_letter_code
_entity_poly.pdbx_strand_id
1 'polypeptide(L)'
;MDFWFTAFMLVIALLIAVGGALLLVGYFGTLPASFAFGWKNWLPTLTLPIVGPLWFAGTHWSEFSKPGKQLIFGVLLFVVAIALLYGFGPHFVDRMAASGMYRE
;
A
#
# COMPACT_ATOMS: atom_id res chain seq x y z
N MET A 1 -26.03 -7.48 -4.44
CA MET A 1 -24.90 -6.66 -4.92
C MET A 1 -24.78 -6.84 -6.41
N ASP A 2 -24.57 -5.77 -7.18
CA ASP A 2 -24.36 -5.86 -8.62
C ASP A 2 -22.95 -6.38 -8.95
N PHE A 3 -22.83 -7.12 -10.06
CA PHE A 3 -21.58 -7.73 -10.50
C PHE A 3 -20.44 -6.72 -10.64
N TRP A 4 -20.74 -5.53 -11.16
CA TRP A 4 -19.75 -4.47 -11.39
C TRP A 4 -19.18 -3.93 -10.07
N PHE A 5 -20.02 -3.71 -9.07
CA PHE A 5 -19.57 -3.37 -7.73
C PHE A 5 -18.68 -4.46 -7.13
N THR A 6 -19.08 -5.73 -7.23
CA THR A 6 -18.26 -6.84 -6.70
C THR A 6 -16.91 -6.93 -7.41
N ALA A 7 -16.86 -6.81 -8.74
CA ALA A 7 -15.62 -6.83 -9.51
C ALA A 7 -14.71 -5.64 -9.12
N PHE A 8 -15.28 -4.44 -8.98
CA PHE A 8 -14.55 -3.26 -8.53
C PHE A 8 -13.95 -3.47 -7.13
N MET A 9 -14.76 -3.91 -6.17
CA MET A 9 -14.31 -4.18 -4.81
C MET A 9 -13.26 -5.29 -4.76
N LEU A 10 -13.36 -6.32 -5.61
CA LEU A 10 -12.35 -7.37 -5.73
C LEU A 10 -11.01 -6.80 -6.22
N VAL A 11 -11.03 -5.93 -7.23
CA VAL A 11 -9.81 -5.25 -7.71
C VAL A 11 -9.18 -4.42 -6.59
N ILE A 12 -9.97 -3.63 -5.86
CA ILE A 12 -9.47 -2.86 -4.71
C ILE A 12 -8.87 -3.78 -3.64
N ALA A 13 -9.56 -4.86 -3.30
CA ALA A 13 -9.09 -5.83 -2.31
C ALA A 13 -7.76 -6.47 -2.73
N LEU A 14 -7.61 -6.85 -4.02
CA LEU A 14 -6.36 -7.40 -4.53
C LEU A 14 -5.22 -6.38 -4.51
N LEU A 15 -5.47 -5.13 -4.89
CA LEU A 15 -4.46 -4.07 -4.83
C LEU A 15 -3.97 -3.84 -3.40
N ILE A 16 -4.90 -3.77 -2.44
CA ILE A 16 -4.56 -3.58 -1.02
C ILE A 16 -3.87 -4.83 -0.45
N ALA A 17 -4.34 -6.03 -0.76
CA ALA A 17 -3.76 -7.26 -0.24
C ALA A 17 -2.33 -7.48 -0.76
N VAL A 18 -2.13 -7.35 -2.07
CA VAL A 18 -0.81 -7.51 -2.69
C VAL A 18 0.11 -6.36 -2.29
N GLY A 19 -0.38 -5.11 -2.32
CA GLY A 19 0.38 -3.94 -1.89
C GLY A 19 0.81 -4.05 -0.43
N GLY A 20 -0.08 -4.48 0.45
CA GLY A 20 0.18 -4.64 1.89
C GLY A 20 1.19 -5.74 2.15
N ALA A 21 1.08 -6.87 1.44
CA ALA A 21 2.08 -7.93 1.50
C ALA A 21 3.47 -7.45 1.05
N LEU A 22 3.55 -6.71 -0.05
CA LEU A 22 4.82 -6.14 -0.53
C LEU A 22 5.42 -5.13 0.46
N LEU A 23 4.59 -4.26 1.06
CA LEU A 23 5.02 -3.32 2.09
C LEU A 23 5.57 -4.05 3.32
N LEU A 24 4.86 -5.08 3.81
CA LEU A 24 5.30 -5.88 4.96
C LEU A 24 6.61 -6.60 4.70
N VAL A 25 6.72 -7.30 3.56
CA VAL A 25 7.93 -8.04 3.20
C VAL A 25 9.10 -7.09 2.98
N GLY A 26 8.88 -5.95 2.30
CA GLY A 26 9.88 -4.93 2.12
C GLY A 26 10.36 -4.34 3.46
N TYR A 27 9.43 -4.06 4.37
CA TYR A 27 9.71 -3.54 5.71
C TYR A 27 10.55 -4.52 6.54
N PHE A 28 10.21 -5.81 6.52
CA PHE A 28 11.01 -6.84 7.19
C PHE A 28 12.37 -7.06 6.53
N GLY A 29 12.52 -6.74 5.24
CA GLY A 29 13.81 -6.73 4.57
C GLY A 29 14.71 -5.55 4.94
N THR A 30 14.14 -4.42 5.38
CA THR A 30 14.89 -3.18 5.68
C THR A 30 15.07 -2.90 7.17
N LEU A 31 14.04 -3.07 7.99
CA LEU A 31 14.09 -2.63 9.40
C LEU A 31 15.14 -3.40 10.20
N PRO A 32 15.15 -4.75 10.22
CA PRO A 32 16.17 -5.49 10.98
C PRO A 32 17.58 -5.18 10.49
N ALA A 33 17.75 -5.02 9.17
CA ALA A 33 19.04 -4.70 8.57
C ALA A 33 19.54 -3.31 9.00
N SER A 34 18.65 -2.32 9.08
CA SER A 34 19.01 -0.94 9.43
C SER A 34 19.71 -0.80 10.79
N PHE A 35 19.48 -1.73 11.73
CA PHE A 35 20.16 -1.74 13.03
C PHE A 35 21.67 -1.94 12.90
N ALA A 36 22.14 -2.65 11.86
CA ALA A 36 23.56 -2.83 11.58
C ALA A 36 24.26 -1.56 11.03
N PHE A 37 23.48 -0.57 10.55
CA PHE A 37 24.00 0.66 9.95
C PHE A 37 23.96 1.86 10.92
N GLY A 38 23.72 1.61 12.21
CA GLY A 38 23.74 2.63 13.26
C GLY A 38 22.48 3.49 13.35
N TRP A 39 22.44 4.35 14.36
CA TRP A 39 21.22 5.08 14.77
C TRP A 39 20.64 6.02 13.73
N LYS A 40 21.48 6.59 12.87
CA LYS A 40 21.03 7.45 11.77
C LYS A 40 20.20 6.70 10.71
N ASN A 41 20.31 5.37 10.65
CA ASN A 41 19.58 4.53 9.71
C ASN A 41 18.35 3.87 10.36
N TRP A 42 18.51 3.23 11.52
CA TRP A 42 17.39 2.53 12.14
C TRP A 42 16.35 3.48 12.72
N LEU A 43 16.73 4.67 13.22
CA LEU A 43 15.77 5.59 13.82
C LEU A 43 14.76 6.15 12.80
N PRO A 44 15.17 6.64 11.61
CA PRO A 44 14.19 7.00 10.56
C PRO A 44 13.39 5.79 10.07
N THR A 45 14.05 4.63 9.91
CA THR A 45 13.39 3.39 9.41
C THR A 45 12.28 2.92 10.35
N LEU A 46 12.46 3.10 11.66
CA LEU A 46 11.48 2.74 12.67
C LEU A 46 10.38 3.80 12.86
N THR A 47 10.74 5.09 12.86
CA THR A 47 9.79 6.18 13.17
C THR A 47 8.93 6.60 11.97
N LEU A 48 9.40 6.37 10.75
CA LEU A 48 8.69 6.68 9.51
C LEU A 48 8.45 5.39 8.72
N PRO A 49 7.38 4.62 9.02
CA PRO A 49 7.23 3.22 8.59
C PRO A 49 7.11 3.00 7.07
N ILE A 50 6.93 4.07 6.28
CA ILE A 50 6.96 4.02 4.81
C ILE A 50 8.21 4.73 4.29
N VAL A 51 8.40 5.99 4.69
CA VAL A 51 9.47 6.85 4.15
C VAL A 51 10.86 6.38 4.60
N GLY A 52 11.01 5.99 5.87
CA GLY A 52 12.28 5.54 6.44
C GLY A 52 12.84 4.31 5.74
N PRO A 53 12.09 3.19 5.64
CA PRO A 53 12.46 2.00 4.88
C PRO A 53 12.82 2.28 3.42
N LEU A 54 12.05 3.14 2.73
CA LEU A 54 12.32 3.54 1.35
C LEU A 54 13.64 4.30 1.24
N TRP A 55 13.87 5.24 2.15
CA TRP A 55 15.11 6.00 2.21
C TRP A 55 16.31 5.10 2.52
N PHE A 56 16.19 4.20 3.50
CA PHE A 56 17.24 3.24 3.87
C PHE A 56 17.60 2.29 2.72
N ALA A 57 16.60 1.72 2.05
CA ALA A 57 16.83 0.86 0.89
C ALA A 57 17.42 1.65 -0.28
N GLY A 58 17.02 2.91 -0.46
CA GLY A 58 17.56 3.80 -1.49
C GLY A 58 19.02 4.20 -1.25
N THR A 59 19.40 4.46 0.00
CA THR A 59 20.79 4.79 0.36
C THR A 59 21.73 3.60 0.24
N HIS A 60 21.22 2.38 0.40
CA HIS A 60 21.99 1.12 0.34
C HIS A 60 21.52 0.21 -0.82
N TRP A 61 21.18 0.79 -1.97
CA TRP A 61 20.47 0.10 -3.06
C TRP A 61 21.19 -1.14 -3.60
N SER A 62 22.53 -1.15 -3.64
CA SER A 62 23.31 -2.31 -4.09
C SER A 62 22.97 -3.58 -3.30
N GLU A 63 22.68 -3.45 -2.00
CA GLU A 63 22.37 -4.54 -1.09
C GLU A 63 20.86 -4.72 -0.90
N PHE A 64 20.08 -3.63 -0.94
CA PHE A 64 18.66 -3.60 -0.58
C PHE A 64 17.71 -3.29 -1.73
N SER A 65 18.14 -3.45 -2.99
CA SER A 65 17.27 -3.20 -4.16
C SER A 65 16.00 -4.05 -4.22
N LYS A 66 16.05 -5.31 -3.74
CA LYS A 66 14.88 -6.19 -3.70
C LYS A 66 13.81 -5.68 -2.72
N PRO A 67 14.10 -5.50 -1.41
CA PRO A 67 13.12 -4.92 -0.49
C PRO A 67 12.74 -3.48 -0.86
N GLY A 68 13.66 -2.69 -1.40
CA GLY A 68 13.36 -1.36 -1.95
C GLY A 68 12.30 -1.39 -3.05
N LYS A 69 12.41 -2.29 -4.03
CA LYS A 69 11.38 -2.49 -5.07
C LYS A 69 10.05 -2.94 -4.48
N GLN A 70 10.06 -3.84 -3.50
CA GLN A 70 8.84 -4.29 -2.82
C GLN A 70 8.12 -3.12 -2.15
N LEU A 71 8.84 -2.26 -1.44
CA LEU A 71 8.28 -1.05 -0.83
C LEU A 71 7.69 -0.10 -1.89
N ILE A 72 8.44 0.18 -2.97
CA ILE A 72 7.98 1.07 -4.05
C ILE A 72 6.69 0.54 -4.70
N PHE A 73 6.67 -0.72 -5.12
CA PHE A 73 5.49 -1.31 -5.73
C PHE A 73 4.31 -1.42 -4.75
N GLY A 74 4.59 -1.72 -3.48
CA GLY A 74 3.58 -1.73 -2.42
C GLY A 74 2.89 -0.38 -2.26
N VAL A 75 3.67 0.72 -2.20
CA VAL A 75 3.13 2.09 -2.15
C VAL A 75 2.33 2.42 -3.41
N LEU A 76 2.84 2.09 -4.59
CA LEU A 76 2.14 2.36 -5.86
C LEU A 76 0.78 1.67 -5.91
N LEU A 77 0.68 0.41 -5.48
CA LEU A 77 -0.59 -0.31 -5.46
C LEU A 77 -1.61 0.33 -4.51
N PHE A 78 -1.16 0.83 -3.35
CA PHE A 78 -2.02 1.59 -2.42
C PHE A 78 -2.49 2.91 -3.03
N VAL A 79 -1.59 3.66 -3.67
CA VAL A 79 -1.95 4.91 -4.35
C VAL A 79 -2.99 4.65 -5.45
N VAL A 80 -2.82 3.60 -6.25
CA VAL A 80 -3.78 3.21 -7.28
C VAL A 80 -5.12 2.79 -6.65
N ALA A 81 -5.12 2.01 -5.58
CA ALA A 81 -6.35 1.63 -4.88
C ALA A 81 -7.11 2.85 -4.36
N ILE A 82 -6.41 3.80 -3.72
CA ILE A 82 -6.98 5.06 -3.24
C ILE A 82 -7.53 5.88 -4.42
N ALA A 83 -6.76 6.05 -5.49
CA ALA A 83 -7.20 6.80 -6.66
C ALA A 83 -8.47 6.18 -7.30
N LEU A 84 -8.55 4.86 -7.38
CA LEU A 84 -9.74 4.15 -7.88
C LEU A 84 -10.94 4.32 -6.94
N LEU A 85 -10.73 4.23 -5.63
CA LEU A 85 -11.79 4.44 -4.63
C LEU A 85 -12.34 5.87 -4.69
N TYR A 86 -11.48 6.89 -4.76
CA TYR A 86 -11.93 8.28 -4.86
C TYR A 86 -12.53 8.61 -6.22
N GLY A 87 -12.01 8.02 -7.31
CA GLY A 87 -12.49 8.29 -8.67
C GLY A 87 -13.79 7.59 -9.03
N PHE A 88 -13.97 6.33 -8.61
CA PHE A 88 -15.11 5.49 -9.01
C PHE A 88 -16.00 5.07 -7.83
N GLY A 89 -15.54 5.16 -6.59
CA GLY A 89 -16.34 4.82 -5.41
C GLY A 89 -17.65 5.61 -5.30
N PRO A 90 -17.68 6.95 -5.51
CA PRO A 90 -18.91 7.73 -5.45
C PRO A 90 -20.00 7.22 -6.41
N HIS A 91 -19.60 6.79 -7.62
CA HIS A 91 -20.55 6.25 -8.60
C HIS A 91 -21.32 5.03 -8.08
N PHE A 92 -20.65 4.12 -7.36
CA PHE A 92 -21.31 2.96 -6.77
C PHE A 92 -22.17 3.33 -5.56
N VAL A 93 -21.73 4.29 -4.74
CA VAL A 93 -22.51 4.81 -3.60
C VAL A 93 -23.82 5.42 -4.08
N ASP A 94 -23.78 6.27 -5.11
CA ASP A 94 -24.97 6.91 -5.67
C ASP A 94 -25.96 5.89 -6.24
N ARG A 95 -25.46 4.84 -6.90
CA ARG A 95 -26.30 3.76 -7.42
C ARG A 95 -26.95 2.93 -6.31
N MET A 96 -26.22 2.64 -5.23
CA MET A 96 -26.79 1.95 -4.06
C MET A 96 -27.86 2.82 -3.39
N ALA A 97 -27.62 4.12 -3.25
CA ALA A 97 -28.59 5.07 -2.68
C ALA A 97 -29.86 5.18 -3.54
N ALA A 98 -29.71 5.27 -4.87
CA ALA A 98 -30.83 5.34 -5.81
C ALA A 98 -31.67 4.06 -5.86
N SER A 99 -31.07 2.90 -5.59
CA SER A 99 -31.76 1.59 -5.57
C SER A 99 -32.67 1.37 -4.35
N GLY A 100 -32.76 2.34 -3.43
CA GLY A 100 -33.68 2.29 -2.28
C GLY A 100 -33.14 1.55 -1.06
N MET A 101 -31.85 1.23 -1.02
CA MET A 101 -31.22 0.49 0.10
C MET A 101 -31.17 1.28 1.43
N TYR A 102 -31.65 2.55 1.44
CA TYR A 102 -31.86 3.39 2.63
C TYR A 102 -33.32 3.80 2.87
N ARG A 103 -34.28 3.21 2.12
CA ARG A 103 -35.71 3.35 2.43
C ARG A 103 -36.12 2.13 3.24
N GLU A 104 -36.17 2.30 4.56
CA GLU A 104 -36.99 1.46 5.44
C GLU A 104 -38.48 1.64 5.11
#